data_AF-A0A7X8AUS3-F1
#
_entry.id   AF-A0A7X8AUS3-F1
#
_cell.length_a   1.000
_cell.length_b   1.000
_cell.length_c   1.000
_cell.angle_alpha   90.00
_cell.angle_beta   90.00
_cell.angle_gamma   90.00
#
_symmetry.space_group_name_H-M   'P 1'
#
loop_
_entity.id
_entity.type
_entity.pdbx_description
1 polymer ?
#
loop_
_entity_poly.entity_id
_entity_poly.type
_entity_poly.pdbx_seq_one_letter_code
_entity_poly.pdbx_strand_id
1 'polypeptide(L)' 'MKAKKTILLLLIIILCSMQMMVSYGSSSYTNLKFGSRGTKVIQLQQALQNRGYYKSSIDGIFGRYNL' A
#
# COMPACT_ATOMS: atom_id res chain seq x y z
N MET A 1 -28.04 -17.24 -33.57
CA MET A 1 -26.98 -17.52 -32.57
C MET A 1 -25.68 -16.74 -32.80
N LYS A 2 -25.26 -16.52 -34.06
CA LYS A 2 -24.05 -15.73 -34.41
C LYS A 2 -24.12 -14.27 -33.94
N ALA A 3 -25.22 -13.56 -34.24
CA ALA A 3 -25.44 -12.17 -33.84
C ALA A 3 -25.40 -11.94 -32.31
N LYS A 4 -25.98 -12.85 -31.52
CA LYS A 4 -25.94 -12.77 -30.04
C LYS A 4 -24.51 -12.89 -29.50
N LYS A 5 -23.68 -13.75 -30.10
CA LYS A 5 -22.25 -13.88 -29.75
C LYS A 5 -21.43 -12.64 -30.15
N THR A 6 -21.68 -12.04 -31.32
CA THR A 6 -21.01 -10.79 -31.72
C THR A 6 -21.42 -9.62 -30.84
N ILE A 7 -22.69 -9.50 -30.47
CA ILE A 7 -23.17 -8.46 -29.53
C ILE A 7 -22.53 -8.64 -28.15
N LEU A 8 -22.47 -9.88 -27.65
CA LEU A 8 -21.81 -10.20 -26.38
C LEU A 8 -20.32 -9.82 -26.40
N LEU A 9 -19.63 -10.08 -27.52
CA LEU A 9 -18.21 -9.77 -27.68
C LEU A 9 -17.94 -8.25 -27.69
N LEU A 10 -18.81 -7.47 -28.35
CA LEU A 10 -18.73 -6.01 -28.34
C LEU A 10 -18.98 -5.41 -26.94
N LEU A 11 -19.93 -5.95 -26.18
CA LEU A 11 -20.20 -5.50 -24.81
C LEU A 11 -19.01 -5.75 -23.87
N ILE A 12 -18.34 -6.89 -24.00
CA ILE A 12 -17.15 -7.20 -23.19
C ILE A 12 -15.99 -6.24 -23.51
N ILE A 13 -15.78 -5.90 -24.77
CA ILE A 13 -14.73 -4.95 -25.19
C ILE A 13 -14.99 -3.54 -24.64
N ILE A 14 -16.25 -3.08 -24.69
CA ILE A 14 -16.66 -1.77 -24.14
C ILE A 14 -16.45 -1.73 -22.62
N LEU A 15 -16.89 -2.78 -21.91
CA LEU A 15 -16.67 -2.89 -20.46
C LEU A 15 -15.17 -2.97 -20.11
N CYS A 16 -14.37 -3.63 -20.94
CA CYS A 16 -12.92 -3.73 -20.74
C CYS A 16 -12.22 -2.38 -20.87
N SER A 17 -12.64 -1.56 -21.84
CA SER A 17 -12.07 -0.23 -22.09
C SER A 17 -12.30 0.78 -20.95
N MET A 18 -13.31 0.58 -20.11
CA MET A 18 -13.64 1.45 -18.98
C MET A 18 -12.77 1.25 -17.74
N GLN A 19 -11.93 0.22 -17.70
CA GLN A 19 -11.22 -0.18 -16.46
C GLN A 19 -9.85 0.49 -16.27
N MET A 20 -9.43 1.37 -17.18
CA MET A 20 -8.08 1.95 -17.19
C MET A 20 -8.07 3.37 -16.59
N MET A 21 -8.37 3.50 -15.30
CA MET A 21 -7.92 4.68 -14.54
C MET A 21 -7.61 4.30 -13.09
N VAL A 22 -6.57 3.50 -12.90
CA VAL A 22 -5.96 3.38 -11.58
C VAL A 22 -5.11 4.62 -11.38
N SER A 23 -5.62 5.57 -10.59
CA SER A 23 -4.84 6.74 -10.17
C SER A 23 -3.78 6.25 -9.17
N TYR A 24 -2.55 6.07 -9.64
CA TYR A 24 -1.41 5.83 -8.76
C TYR A 24 -1.10 7.15 -8.05
N GLY A 25 -1.71 7.33 -6.88
CA GLY A 25 -1.37 8.46 -6.01
C GLY A 25 0.14 8.50 -5.79
N SER A 26 0.75 9.67 -6.00
CA SER A 26 2.19 9.86 -5.77
C SER A 26 2.49 9.62 -4.29
N SER A 27 2.94 8.41 -3.96
CA SER A 27 3.32 8.06 -2.60
C SER A 27 4.71 8.65 -2.33
N SER A 28 4.74 9.81 -1.68
CA SER A 28 5.99 10.37 -1.17
C SER A 28 6.49 9.51 0.00
N TYR A 29 7.64 8.88 -0.18
CA TYR A 29 8.27 8.10 0.88
C TYR A 29 8.97 9.03 1.87
N THR A 30 8.67 8.86 3.16
CA THR A 30 9.40 9.56 4.22
C THR A 30 10.66 8.78 4.54
N ASN A 31 11.83 9.38 4.32
CA ASN A 31 13.10 8.85 4.80
C ASN A 31 13.18 9.03 6.32
N LEU A 32 13.11 7.92 7.06
CA LEU A 32 13.33 7.90 8.50
C LEU A 32 14.81 7.64 8.78
N LYS A 33 15.38 8.37 9.75
CA LYS A 33 16.77 8.24 10.17
C LYS A 33 16.85 8.14 11.69
N PHE A 34 18.03 7.78 12.21
CA PHE A 34 18.26 7.78 13.64
C PHE A 34 17.93 9.16 14.25
N GLY A 35 17.14 9.16 15.32
CA GLY A 35 16.57 10.34 15.96
C GLY A 35 15.24 10.82 15.38
N SER A 36 14.74 10.28 14.26
CA SER A 36 13.39 10.57 13.75
C SER A 36 12.33 10.22 14.78
N ARG A 37 11.24 11.00 14.83
CA ARG A 37 10.13 10.77 15.77
C ARG A 37 8.78 10.96 15.11
N GLY A 38 7.75 10.36 15.69
CA GLY A 38 6.35 10.63 15.37
C GLY A 38 5.66 9.53 14.57
N THR A 39 4.53 9.87 13.95
CA THR A 39 3.57 8.91 13.37
C THR A 39 4.16 8.00 12.31
N LYS A 40 5.10 8.48 11.50
CA LYS A 40 5.79 7.67 10.49
C LYS A 40 6.69 6.60 11.12
N VAL A 41 7.32 6.90 12.25
CA VAL A 41 8.12 5.93 13.01
C VAL A 41 7.20 4.91 13.70
N ILE A 42 6.09 5.36 14.27
CA ILE A 42 5.05 4.49 14.85
C ILE A 42 4.57 3.46 13.82
N GLN A 43 4.25 3.91 12.59
CA GLN A 43 3.83 3.04 11.50
C GLN A 43 4.90 2.00 11.13
N LEU A 44 6.17 2.43 11.06
CA LEU A 44 7.30 1.52 10.83
C LEU A 44 7.41 0.47 11.94
N GLN A 45 7.41 0.90 13.21
CA GLN A 45 7.54 0.01 14.36
C GLN A 45 6.39 -1.00 14.42
N GLN A 46 5.14 -0.57 14.18
CA GLN A 46 3.98 -1.46 14.09
C GLN A 46 4.14 -2.50 12.98
N ALA A 47 4.58 -2.08 11.79
CA ALA A 47 4.80 -2.98 10.67
C ALA A 47 5.87 -4.03 11.00
N LEU A 48 6.96 -3.63 11.65
CA LEU A 48 8.03 -4.53 12.08
C LEU A 48 7.56 -5.48 13.19
N GLN A 49 6.72 -5.02 14.12
CA GLN A 49 6.17 -5.83 15.21
C GLN A 49 5.22 -6.90 14.67
N ASN A 50 4.33 -6.52 13.74
CA ASN A 50 3.41 -7.45 13.07
C ASN A 50 4.14 -8.55 12.29
N ARG A 51 5.38 -8.27 11.84
CA ARG A 51 6.25 -9.24 11.16
C ARG A 51 7.18 -10.00 12.10
N GLY A 52 7.14 -9.72 13.40
CA GLY A 52 7.98 -10.38 14.41
C GLY A 52 9.42 -9.86 14.52
N TYR A 53 9.77 -8.79 13.80
CA TYR A 53 11.12 -8.19 13.83
C TYR A 53 11.30 -7.17 14.96
N TYR A 54 10.20 -6.65 15.52
CA TYR A 54 10.24 -5.65 16.59
C TYR A 54 9.43 -6.13 17.79
N LYS A 55 10.09 -6.43 18.91
CA LYS A 55 9.44 -7.00 20.11
C LYS A 55 9.21 -5.98 21.23
N SER A 56 9.70 -4.75 21.06
CA SER A 56 9.54 -3.70 22.06
C SER A 56 8.24 -2.93 21.86
N SER A 57 7.91 -2.07 22.81
CA SER A 57 6.79 -1.14 22.75
C SER A 57 6.99 -0.11 21.63
N ILE A 58 5.90 0.24 20.95
CA ILE A 58 5.90 1.28 19.92
C ILE A 58 5.93 2.63 20.62
N ASP A 59 7.07 3.31 20.57
CA ASP A 59 7.32 4.61 21.21
C ASP A 59 7.37 5.78 20.21
N GLY A 60 7.37 5.47 18.91
CA GLY A 60 7.48 6.46 17.85
C GLY A 60 8.85 7.13 17.78
N ILE A 61 9.91 6.54 18.33
CA ILE A 61 11.28 7.05 18.29
C ILE A 61 12.17 6.08 17.49
N PHE A 62 12.73 6.57 16.39
CA PHE A 62 13.71 5.81 15.62
C PHE A 62 15.05 5.94 16.35
N GLY A 63 15.29 5.05 17.30
CA GLY A 63 16.44 5.12 18.18
C GLY A 63 17.01 3.75 18.49
N ARG A 64 17.76 3.70 19.59
CA ARG A 64 18.29 2.45 20.11
C ARG A 64 17.13 1.52 20.47
N TYR A 65 17.24 0.28 20.02
CA TYR A 65 16.31 -0.76 20.42
C TYR A 65 16.52 -1.07 21.91
N ASN A 66 15.50 -0.77 22.71
CA ASN A 66 15.45 -1.10 24.13
C ASN A 66 14.47 -2.27 24.27
N LEU A 67 14.98 -3.43 24.70
CA LEU A 67 14.21 -4.66 24.90
C LEU A 67 13.24 -4.53 26.07
#